data_AF-A0A7K7SEA5-F1
#
_entry.id   AF-A0A7K7SEA5-F1
#
_cell.length_a   1.000
_cell.length_b   1.000
_cell.length_c   1.000
_cell.angle_alpha   90.00
_cell.angle_beta   90.00
_cell.angle_gamma   90.00
#
_symmetry.space_group_name_H-M   'P 1'
#
loop_
_entity.id
_entity.type
_entity.pdbx_description
1 polymer ?
#
loop_
_entity_poly.entity_id
_entity_poly.type
_entity_poly.pdbx_seq_one_letter_code
_entity_poly.pdbx_strand_id
1 'polypeptide(L)' 'GDTAGTLGTAQGAEQRVELYQGFGNSSWRFLHGRSVRVTAEDEWLWFDVTDSVRQWLRGS' A
#
# COMPACT_ATOMS: atom_id res chain seq x y z
N GLY A 1 1.47 27.31 -15.69
CA GLY A 1 0.66 26.11 -15.47
C GLY A 1 1.26 25.04 -16.34
N ASP A 2 1.85 24.02 -15.73
CA ASP A 2 2.44 22.87 -16.42
C ASP A 2 2.58 21.72 -15.40
N THR A 3 1.47 21.07 -15.07
CA THR A 3 1.44 19.83 -14.27
C THR A 3 0.79 18.66 -15.00
N ALA A 4 0.38 18.85 -16.26
CA ALA A 4 -0.32 17.84 -17.04
C ALA A 4 0.61 16.80 -17.72
N GLY A 5 1.92 17.05 -17.81
CA GLY A 5 2.84 16.22 -18.61
C GLY A 5 3.28 14.90 -17.96
N THR A 6 3.23 14.78 -16.63
CA THR A 6 3.79 13.60 -15.92
C THR A 6 2.77 12.50 -15.67
N LEU A 7 1.46 12.82 -15.67
CA LEU A 7 0.40 11.84 -15.40
C LEU A 7 0.13 10.89 -16.58
N GLY A 8 0.41 11.32 -17.82
CA GLY A 8 0.10 10.55 -19.03
C GLY A 8 1.05 9.38 -19.33
N THR A 9 2.25 9.32 -18.74
CA THR A 9 3.26 8.30 -19.08
C THR A 9 3.19 7.05 -18.20
N ALA A 10 2.54 7.12 -17.03
CA ALA A 10 2.42 5.99 -16.11
C ALA A 10 1.11 5.20 -16.28
N GLN A 11 0.14 5.73 -17.02
CA GLN A 11 -1.18 5.11 -17.16
C GLN A 11 -1.08 3.72 -17.80
N GLY A 12 -1.57 2.69 -17.10
CA GLY A 12 -1.47 1.29 -17.50
C GLY A 12 -0.23 0.55 -17.02
N ALA A 13 0.75 1.22 -16.39
CA ALA A 13 1.87 0.57 -15.73
C ALA A 13 1.39 -0.21 -14.49
N GLU A 14 2.10 -1.28 -14.14
CA GLU A 14 1.93 -1.95 -12.85
C GLU A 14 2.96 -1.44 -11.86
N GLN A 15 2.49 -1.07 -10.66
CA GLN A 15 3.33 -0.75 -9.52
C GLN A 15 3.11 -1.79 -8.43
N ARG A 16 4.22 -2.31 -7.88
CA ARG A 16 4.17 -3.18 -6.70
C ARG A 16 4.09 -2.32 -5.44
N VAL A 17 3.06 -2.54 -4.63
CA VAL A 17 2.96 -2.00 -3.27
C VAL A 17 3.20 -3.11 -2.26
N GLU A 18 3.79 -2.75 -1.12
CA GLU A 18 4.08 -3.66 -0.03
C GLU A 18 3.61 -3.05 1.29
N LEU A 19 2.92 -3.87 2.09
CA LEU A 19 2.40 -3.51 3.40
C LEU A 19 3.26 -4.16 4.47
N TYR A 20 3.67 -3.34 5.45
CA TYR A 20 4.47 -3.76 6.59
C TYR A 20 3.77 -3.39 7.90
N GLN A 21 3.88 -4.27 8.88
CA GLN A 21 3.51 -4.01 10.27
C GLN A 21 4.73 -3.44 11.00
N GLY A 22 4.57 -2.29 11.65
CA GLY A 22 5.59 -1.74 12.53
C GLY A 22 5.66 -2.52 13.83
N PHE A 23 6.86 -2.98 14.18
CA PHE A 23 7.19 -3.51 15.50
C PHE A 23 8.03 -2.44 16.21
N GLY A 24 7.79 -2.24 17.51
CA GLY A 24 8.65 -1.33 18.30
C GLY A 24 10.11 -1.73 18.18
N ASN A 25 11.06 -0.79 18.31
CA ASN A 25 12.50 -0.90 17.97
C ASN A 25 12.90 -0.60 16.52
N SER A 26 12.03 0.06 15.75
CA SER A 26 12.27 0.37 14.33
C SER A 26 12.35 -0.85 13.42
N SER A 27 11.83 -2.00 13.87
CA SER A 27 11.68 -3.18 13.01
C SER A 27 10.33 -3.19 12.30
N TRP A 28 10.33 -3.81 11.13
CA TRP A 28 9.16 -3.92 10.28
C TRP A 28 9.00 -5.37 9.85
N ARG A 29 7.77 -5.85 9.85
CA ARG A 29 7.45 -7.19 9.37
C ARG A 29 6.57 -7.09 8.14
N PHE A 30 6.98 -7.76 7.06
CA PHE A 30 6.17 -7.87 5.85
C PHE A 30 4.84 -8.55 6.14
N LEU A 31 3.74 -7.97 5.65
CA LEU A 31 2.39 -8.54 5.71
C LEU A 31 1.92 -9.03 4.34
N HIS A 32 1.90 -8.12 3.35
CA HIS A 32 1.30 -8.39 2.06
C HIS A 32 1.92 -7.54 0.96
N GLY A 33 1.85 -8.00 -0.29
CA GLY A 33 2.23 -7.21 -1.44
C GLY A 33 1.26 -7.42 -2.59
N ARG A 34 0.89 -6.33 -3.26
CA ARG A 34 -0.08 -6.32 -4.36
C ARG A 34 0.49 -5.53 -5.54
N SER A 35 0.34 -6.05 -6.76
CA SER A 35 0.51 -5.23 -7.96
C SER A 35 -0.76 -4.41 -8.20
N VAL A 36 -0.60 -3.12 -8.40
CA VAL A 36 -1.68 -2.16 -8.67
C VAL A 36 -1.43 -1.54 -10.03
N ARG A 37 -2.46 -1.53 -10.87
CA ARG A 37 -2.38 -0.88 -12.18
C ARG A 37 -2.63 0.61 -12.00
N VAL A 38 -1.81 1.44 -12.61
CA VAL A 38 -2.02 2.89 -12.60
C VAL A 38 -3.18 3.23 -13.54
N THR A 39 -4.28 3.70 -12.97
CA THR A 39 -5.48 4.15 -13.67
C THR A 39 -5.61 5.68 -13.60
N ALA A 40 -6.38 6.27 -14.51
CA ALA A 40 -6.70 7.71 -14.44
C ALA A 40 -7.79 8.02 -13.42
N GLU A 41 -8.53 7.00 -12.97
CA GLU A 41 -9.58 7.08 -11.97
C GLU A 41 -9.01 6.73 -10.60
N ASP A 42 -9.55 7.37 -9.56
CA ASP A 42 -9.22 7.06 -8.17
C ASP A 42 -9.73 5.66 -7.79
N GLU A 43 -8.82 4.76 -7.41
CA GLU A 43 -9.14 3.40 -6.94
C GLU A 43 -8.98 3.30 -5.43
N TRP A 44 -9.99 2.76 -4.74
CA TRP A 44 -9.86 2.38 -3.33
C TRP A 44 -9.16 1.04 -3.19
N LEU A 45 -7.99 1.06 -2.55
CA LEU A 45 -7.28 -0.15 -2.13
C LEU A 45 -7.62 -0.47 -0.67
N TRP A 46 -7.75 -1.75 -0.39
CA TRP A 46 -7.93 -2.25 0.97
C TRP A 46 -7.04 -3.47 1.19
N PHE A 47 -6.70 -3.71 2.46
CA PHE A 47 -5.90 -4.83 2.90
C PHE A 47 -6.56 -5.46 4.12
N ASP A 48 -6.67 -6.78 4.14
CA ASP A 48 -7.09 -7.48 5.34
C ASP A 48 -5.94 -7.47 6.36
N VAL A 49 -6.15 -6.73 7.45
CA VAL A 49 -5.21 -6.60 8.58
C VAL A 49 -5.78 -7.18 9.86
N THR A 50 -6.81 -8.04 9.77
CA THR A 50 -7.57 -8.57 10.91
C THR A 50 -6.66 -9.17 11.99
N ASP A 51 -5.68 -9.98 11.60
CA ASP A 51 -4.76 -10.61 12.56
C ASP A 51 -3.79 -9.63 13.21
N SER A 52 -3.30 -8.63 12.45
CA SER A 52 -2.42 -7.58 13.00
C SER A 52 -3.16 -6.75 14.05
N VAL A 53 -4.40 -6.34 13.75
CA VAL A 53 -5.24 -5.59 14.68
C VAL A 53 -5.59 -6.43 15.91
N ARG A 54 -5.92 -7.71 15.72
CA ARG A 54 -6.17 -8.64 16.82
C ARG A 54 -4.96 -8.79 17.74
N GLN A 55 -3.75 -8.82 17.21
CA GLN A 55 -2.52 -8.87 18.00
C GLN A 55 -2.34 -7.60 18.84
N TRP A 56 -2.56 -6.42 18.25
CA TRP A 56 -2.46 -5.15 18.98
C TRP A 56 -3.44 -5.04 20.14
N LEU A 57 -4.70 -5.46 19.92
CA LEU A 57 -5.71 -5.47 20.98
C LEU A 57 -5.39 -6.42 22.14
N ARG A 58 -4.56 -7.44 21.91
CA ARG A 58 -4.10 -8.37 22.95
C ARG A 58 -2.93 -7.84 23.78
N GLY A 59 -2.32 -6.72 23.40
CA GLY A 59 -1.23 -6.09 24.14
C GLY A 59 0.19 -6.50 23.73
N SER A 60 0.35 -7.10 22.53
CA SER A 60 1.57 -7.74 21.99
C SER A 60 2.01 -9.01 22.71
#